data_AF-A0A954YIQ4-F1
#
_entry.id   AF-A0A954YIQ4-F1
#
_cell.length_a   1.000
_cell.length_b   1.000
_cell.length_c   1.000
_cell.angle_alpha   90.00
_cell.angle_beta   90.00
_cell.angle_gamma   90.00
#
_symmetry.space_group_name_H-M   'P 1'
#
loop_
_entity.id
_entity.type
_entity.pdbx_description
1 polymer ?
#
loop_
_entity_poly.entity_id
_entity_poly.type
_entity_poly.pdbx_seq_one_letter_code
_entity_poly.pdbx_strand_id
1 'polypeptide(L)'
;MAIRTRSDILVLDSNAEEKNATPHQASAKRKWLLRGLKVAVFLVVVWFIGDTMRTGINDLWNSRQPLEFHAGWLSLAGVLYFVGMMPCAVFWHRILWALGQRPTFFESLRAYHIGHLGKYVPGKALVVVLRSSLVKGPRVDPAIAAASVFLETFTMMAVGAGL
;
A
#
# COMPACT_ATOMS: atom_id res chain seq x y z
N MET A 1 -37.45 -37.21 39.74
CA MET A 1 -36.13 -37.50 40.34
C MET A 1 -35.39 -38.40 39.35
N ALA A 2 -34.68 -37.81 38.38
CA ALA A 2 -34.09 -38.54 37.26
C ALA A 2 -32.70 -39.10 37.66
N ILE A 3 -32.54 -40.41 37.53
CA ILE A 3 -31.32 -41.15 37.85
C ILE A 3 -30.32 -40.90 36.72
N ARG A 4 -29.27 -40.11 36.99
CA ARG A 4 -28.20 -39.80 36.05
C ARG A 4 -27.35 -41.06 35.85
N THR A 5 -27.27 -41.56 34.62
CA THR A 5 -26.66 -42.86 34.31
C THR A 5 -25.13 -42.70 34.27
N ARG A 6 -24.38 -43.74 34.65
CA ARG A 6 -22.89 -43.73 34.68
C ARG A 6 -22.26 -43.35 33.33
N SER A 7 -22.97 -43.58 32.22
CA SER A 7 -22.61 -43.13 30.87
C SER A 7 -22.60 -41.60 30.74
N ASP A 8 -23.54 -40.90 31.37
CA ASP A 8 -23.65 -39.44 31.28
C ASP A 8 -22.52 -38.74 32.02
N ILE A 9 -22.02 -39.37 33.10
CA ILE A 9 -20.87 -38.86 33.85
C ILE A 9 -19.58 -39.03 33.03
N LEU A 10 -19.38 -40.17 32.36
CA LEU A 10 -18.23 -40.41 31.49
C LEU A 10 -18.22 -39.48 30.26
N VAL A 11 -19.38 -39.20 29.67
CA VAL A 11 -19.48 -38.24 28.54
C VAL A 11 -19.18 -36.81 28.99
N LEU A 12 -19.57 -36.42 30.22
CA LEU A 12 -19.25 -35.10 30.75
C LEU A 12 -17.78 -34.95 31.14
N ASP A 13 -17.15 -36.01 31.64
CA ASP A 13 -15.71 -36.03 31.92
C ASP A 13 -14.88 -35.98 30.63
N SER A 14 -15.28 -36.77 29.62
CA SER A 14 -14.68 -36.74 28.27
C SER A 14 -14.78 -35.34 27.64
N ASN A 15 -15.93 -34.67 27.78
CA ASN A 15 -16.12 -33.31 27.26
C ASN A 15 -15.39 -32.24 28.11
N ALA A 16 -15.11 -32.51 29.38
CA ALA A 16 -14.34 -31.62 30.25
C ALA A 16 -12.82 -31.75 30.00
N GLU A 17 -12.33 -32.94 29.65
CA GLU A 17 -10.93 -33.14 29.22
C GLU A 17 -10.68 -32.60 27.80
N GLU A 18 -11.62 -32.78 26.86
CA GLU A 18 -11.46 -32.28 25.49
C GLU A 18 -11.44 -30.73 25.42
N LYS A 19 -12.13 -30.06 26.36
CA LYS A 19 -12.10 -28.60 26.49
C LYS A 19 -10.81 -28.06 27.12
N ASN A 20 -9.96 -28.94 27.67
CA ASN A 20 -8.63 -28.62 28.19
C ASN A 20 -7.49 -29.01 27.23
N ALA A 21 -7.80 -29.37 25.98
CA ALA A 21 -6.80 -29.42 24.92
C ALA A 21 -6.30 -28.00 24.64
N THR A 22 -5.25 -27.62 25.38
CA THR A 22 -4.47 -26.40 25.24
C THR A 22 -4.37 -25.97 23.77
N PRO A 23 -4.65 -24.70 23.42
CA PRO A 23 -4.24 -24.20 22.12
C PRO A 23 -2.73 -24.31 22.08
N HIS A 24 -2.28 -25.29 21.30
CA HIS A 24 -0.96 -25.54 20.78
C HIS A 24 -0.03 -24.33 21.02
N GLN A 25 0.99 -24.54 21.85
CA GLN A 25 2.10 -23.63 22.14
C GLN A 25 2.95 -23.31 20.90
N ALA A 26 2.32 -22.97 19.78
CA ALA A 26 2.90 -22.35 18.62
C ALA A 26 3.24 -20.88 18.96
N SER A 27 4.33 -20.79 19.71
CA SER A 27 5.54 -20.17 19.20
C SER A 27 5.71 -18.69 19.47
N ALA A 28 5.85 -18.36 20.76
CA ALA A 28 6.59 -17.17 21.18
C ALA A 28 7.96 -17.10 20.47
N LYS A 29 8.65 -18.24 20.28
CA LYS A 29 9.90 -18.32 19.50
C LYS A 29 9.73 -17.92 18.03
N ARG A 30 8.68 -18.33 17.32
CA ARG A 30 8.37 -17.90 15.94
C ARG A 30 8.00 -16.43 15.88
N LYS A 31 7.27 -15.90 16.87
CA LYS A 31 7.00 -14.46 16.97
C LYS A 31 8.29 -13.67 17.18
N TRP A 32 9.23 -14.16 17.98
CA TRP A 32 10.56 -13.56 18.17
C TRP A 32 11.47 -13.72 16.94
N LEU A 33 11.44 -14.86 16.26
CA LEU A 33 12.13 -15.09 15.00
C LEU A 33 11.61 -14.16 13.89
N LEU A 34 10.29 -14.01 13.76
CA LEU A 34 9.68 -13.09 12.79
C LEU A 34 10.00 -11.63 13.09
N ARG A 35 10.05 -11.26 14.38
CA ARG A 35 10.52 -9.92 14.80
C ARG A 35 11.99 -9.73 14.47
N GLY A 36 12.85 -10.72 14.77
CA GLY A 36 14.27 -10.71 14.45
C GLY A 36 14.51 -10.59 12.94
N LEU A 37 13.80 -11.36 12.13
CA LEU A 37 13.85 -11.29 10.67
C LEU A 37 13.43 -9.91 10.15
N LYS A 38 12.35 -9.33 10.70
CA LYS A 38 11.88 -8.00 10.30
C LYS A 38 12.89 -6.91 10.66
N VAL A 39 13.54 -7.02 11.82
CA VAL A 39 14.62 -6.12 12.24
C VAL A 39 15.85 -6.32 11.36
N ALA A 40 16.23 -7.56 11.04
CA ALA A 40 17.35 -7.85 10.15
C ALA A 40 17.12 -7.26 8.75
N VAL A 41 15.93 -7.45 8.17
CA VAL A 41 15.56 -6.84 6.89
C VAL A 41 15.60 -5.32 6.98
N PHE A 42 15.08 -4.73 8.06
CA PHE A 42 15.14 -3.28 8.26
C PHE A 42 16.59 -2.77 8.32
N LEU A 43 17.46 -3.44 9.07
CA LEU A 43 18.88 -3.09 9.19
C LEU A 43 19.61 -3.24 7.86
N VAL A 44 19.35 -4.31 7.10
CA VAL A 44 19.91 -4.50 5.76
C VAL A 44 19.48 -3.38 4.82
N VAL A 45 18.20 -3.01 4.82
CA VAL A 45 17.68 -1.91 4.00
C VAL A 45 18.32 -0.57 4.41
N VAL A 46 18.39 -0.28 5.70
CA VAL A 46 19.02 0.96 6.21
C VAL A 46 20.52 1.00 5.87
N TRP A 47 21.20 -0.13 5.99
CA TRP A 47 22.61 -0.26 5.63
C TRP A 47 22.83 -0.04 4.14
N PHE A 48 22.03 -0.68 3.27
CA PHE A 48 22.11 -0.49 1.81
C PHE A 48 21.83 0.95 1.39
N ILE A 49 20.80 1.57 1.97
CA ILE A 49 20.47 2.98 1.70
C ILE A 49 21.61 3.88 2.16
N GLY A 50 22.13 3.65 3.36
CA GLY A 50 23.24 4.42 3.92
C GLY A 50 24.53 4.27 3.11
N ASP A 51 24.83 3.06 2.66
CA ASP A 51 25.99 2.76 1.82
C ASP A 51 25.85 3.39 0.44
N THR A 52 24.70 3.22 -0.21
CA THR A 52 24.40 3.85 -1.51
C THR A 52 24.44 5.38 -1.42
N MET A 53 23.93 5.95 -0.33
CA MET A 53 23.93 7.39 -0.12
C MET A 53 25.33 7.94 0.14
N ARG A 54 26.17 7.22 0.92
CA ARG A 54 27.57 7.59 1.14
C ARG A 54 28.40 7.46 -0.12
N THR A 55 28.24 6.36 -0.85
CA THR A 55 28.92 6.13 -2.13
C THR A 55 28.49 7.18 -3.15
N GLY A 56 27.19 7.46 -3.29
CA GLY A 56 26.69 8.50 -4.18
C GLY A 56 27.17 9.91 -3.82
N ILE A 57 27.23 10.27 -2.52
CA ILE A 57 27.77 11.57 -2.08
C ILE A 57 29.28 11.64 -2.30
N ASN A 58 30.02 10.58 -2.00
CA ASN A 58 31.46 10.51 -2.24
C ASN A 58 31.77 10.56 -3.74
N ASP A 59 30.98 9.90 -4.57
CA ASP A 59 31.10 9.93 -6.01
C ASP A 59 30.77 11.31 -6.57
N LEU A 60 29.73 11.99 -6.07
CA LEU A 60 29.42 13.37 -6.47
C LEU A 60 30.45 14.39 -5.96
N TRP A 61 31.05 14.16 -4.80
CA TRP A 61 32.05 15.06 -4.21
C TRP A 61 33.44 14.87 -4.84
N ASN A 62 33.81 13.62 -5.15
CA ASN A 62 35.09 13.29 -5.78
C ASN A 62 35.03 13.41 -7.31
N SER A 63 33.89 13.13 -7.91
CA SER A 63 33.66 13.36 -9.33
C SER A 63 33.16 14.78 -9.51
N ARG A 64 34.08 15.70 -9.86
CA ARG A 64 33.75 16.98 -10.50
C ARG A 64 33.16 16.75 -11.91
N GLN A 65 32.20 15.85 -12.05
CA GLN A 65 31.40 15.75 -13.26
C GLN A 65 30.66 17.09 -13.34
N PRO A 66 30.90 17.92 -14.38
CA PRO A 66 30.05 19.07 -14.59
C PRO A 66 28.62 18.52 -14.68
N LEU A 67 27.71 19.02 -13.84
CA LEU A 67 26.28 18.76 -14.02
C LEU A 67 25.90 19.37 -15.37
N GLU A 68 26.06 18.60 -16.45
CA GLU A 68 25.66 19.02 -17.77
C GLU A 68 24.13 18.96 -17.79
N PHE A 69 23.54 20.11 -17.44
CA PHE A 69 22.10 20.32 -17.44
C PHE A 69 21.58 20.29 -18.88
N HIS A 70 21.29 19.09 -19.37
CA HIS A 70 20.67 18.89 -20.66
C HIS A 70 19.17 19.16 -20.55
N ALA A 71 18.77 20.43 -20.66
CA ALA A 71 17.37 20.85 -20.59
C ALA A 71 16.46 20.10 -21.59
N GLY A 72 17.00 19.71 -22.76
CA GLY A 72 16.28 18.89 -23.75
C GLY A 72 15.95 17.48 -23.23
N TRP A 73 16.93 16.78 -22.64
CA TRP A 73 16.71 15.45 -22.07
C TRP A 73 15.85 15.50 -20.81
N LEU A 74 16.00 16.55 -20.00
CA LEU A 74 15.17 16.75 -18.81
C LEU A 74 13.71 17.03 -19.17
N SER A 75 13.46 17.88 -20.17
CA SER A 75 12.11 18.15 -20.64
C SER A 75 11.50 16.93 -21.33
N LEU A 76 12.26 16.20 -22.15
CA LEU A 76 11.81 14.95 -22.77
C LEU A 76 11.47 13.89 -21.72
N ALA A 77 12.31 13.71 -20.70
CA ALA A 77 12.04 12.80 -19.59
C ALA A 77 10.79 13.23 -18.81
N GLY A 78 10.62 14.53 -18.57
CA GLY A 78 9.42 15.07 -17.92
C GLY A 78 8.14 14.82 -18.71
N VAL A 79 8.17 15.06 -20.03
CA VAL A 79 7.04 14.81 -20.93
C VAL A 79 6.74 13.31 -21.01
N LEU A 80 7.76 12.48 -21.18
CA LEU A 80 7.58 11.03 -21.27
C LEU A 80 7.05 10.44 -19.95
N TYR A 81 7.50 10.97 -18.81
CA TYR A 81 6.95 10.62 -17.50
C TYR A 81 5.48 11.03 -17.37
N PHE A 82 5.12 12.23 -17.83
CA PHE A 82 3.73 12.70 -17.82
C PHE A 82 2.84 11.85 -18.73
N VAL A 83 3.31 11.53 -19.94
CA VAL A 83 2.62 10.66 -20.89
C VAL A 83 2.50 9.23 -20.34
N GLY A 84 3.54 8.71 -19.70
CA GLY A 84 3.50 7.40 -19.04
C GLY A 84 2.47 7.31 -17.91
N MET A 85 2.18 8.43 -17.24
CA MET A 85 1.15 8.49 -16.19
C MET A 85 -0.27 8.75 -16.71
N MET A 86 -0.42 9.22 -17.96
CA MET A 86 -1.75 9.49 -18.55
C MET A 86 -2.68 8.27 -18.57
N PRO A 87 -2.25 7.06 -18.98
CA PRO A 87 -3.11 5.87 -18.98
C PRO A 87 -3.68 5.56 -17.60
N CYS A 88 -2.88 5.71 -16.54
CA CYS A 88 -3.32 5.46 -15.18
C CYS A 88 -4.32 6.53 -14.71
N ALA A 89 -4.11 7.80 -15.07
CA ALA A 89 -5.07 8.87 -14.78
C ALA A 89 -6.41 8.67 -15.51
N VAL A 90 -6.37 8.25 -16.78
CA VAL A 90 -7.55 7.91 -17.57
C VAL A 90 -8.30 6.71 -16.96
N PHE A 91 -7.56 5.68 -16.56
CA PHE A 91 -8.13 4.51 -15.88
C PHE A 91 -8.87 4.90 -14.60
N TRP A 92 -8.27 5.76 -13.76
CA TRP A 92 -8.92 6.25 -12.55
C TRP A 92 -10.17 7.09 -12.84
N HIS A 93 -10.12 7.94 -13.87
CA HIS A 93 -11.30 8.68 -14.33
C HIS A 93 -12.44 7.75 -14.77
N ARG A 94 -12.11 6.65 -15.46
CA ARG A 94 -13.08 5.61 -15.86
C ARG A 94 -13.67 4.87 -14.66
N ILE A 95 -12.90 4.60 -13.61
CA ILE A 95 -13.41 4.02 -12.37
C ILE A 95 -14.43 4.96 -11.72
N LEU A 96 -14.13 6.26 -11.63
CA LEU A 96 -15.07 7.25 -11.06
C LEU A 96 -16.38 7.29 -11.84
N TRP A 97 -16.32 7.25 -13.17
CA TRP A 97 -17.50 7.13 -14.02
C TRP A 97 -18.28 5.83 -13.80
N ALA A 98 -17.59 4.70 -13.67
CA ALA A 98 -18.21 3.40 -13.39
C ALA A 98 -18.91 3.39 -12.02
N LEU A 99 -18.41 4.16 -11.05
CA LEU A 99 -18.99 4.36 -9.73
C LEU A 99 -20.09 5.46 -9.71
N GLY A 100 -20.59 5.87 -10.88
CA GLY A 100 -21.68 6.83 -11.02
C GLY A 100 -21.28 8.29 -10.77
N GLN A 101 -19.98 8.57 -10.59
CA GLN A 101 -19.48 9.93 -10.38
C GLN A 101 -19.26 10.61 -11.74
N ARG A 102 -19.53 11.91 -11.83
CA ARG A 102 -19.34 12.69 -13.08
C ARG A 102 -18.31 13.82 -12.92
N PRO A 103 -17.06 13.54 -12.54
CA PRO A 103 -15.99 14.54 -12.53
C PRO A 103 -15.65 14.96 -13.96
N THR A 104 -15.17 16.19 -14.13
CA THR A 104 -14.55 16.61 -15.40
C THR A 104 -13.17 15.97 -15.56
N PHE A 105 -12.71 15.82 -16.81
CA PHE A 105 -11.39 15.22 -17.08
C PHE A 105 -10.25 15.97 -16.39
N PHE A 106 -10.31 17.31 -16.36
CA PHE A 106 -9.32 18.15 -15.69
C PHE A 106 -9.34 18.02 -14.17
N GLU A 107 -10.51 17.88 -13.54
CA GLU A 107 -10.62 17.64 -12.09
C GLU A 107 -9.99 16.29 -11.71
N SER A 108 -10.29 15.23 -12.48
CA SER A 108 -9.68 13.92 -12.28
C SER A 108 -8.17 13.95 -12.51
N LEU A 109 -7.70 14.59 -13.59
CA LEU A 109 -6.27 14.67 -13.90
C LEU A 109 -5.49 15.43 -12.81
N ARG A 110 -6.01 16.58 -12.37
CA ARG A 110 -5.42 17.40 -11.32
C ARG A 110 -5.36 16.63 -10.00
N ALA A 111 -6.45 16.00 -9.60
CA ALA A 111 -6.48 15.21 -8.37
C ALA A 111 -5.59 13.97 -8.45
N TYR A 112 -5.44 13.35 -9.62
CA TYR A 112 -4.54 12.21 -9.82
C TYR A 112 -3.07 12.60 -9.59
N HIS A 113 -2.64 13.70 -10.21
CA HIS A 113 -1.26 14.20 -10.13
C HIS A 113 -0.93 14.79 -8.76
N ILE A 114 -1.81 15.61 -8.20
CA ILE A 114 -1.60 16.18 -6.85
C ILE A 114 -1.68 15.07 -5.80
N GLY A 115 -2.57 14.09 -5.97
CA GLY A 115 -2.65 12.91 -5.11
C GLY A 115 -1.34 12.11 -5.05
N HIS A 116 -0.57 12.06 -6.14
CA HIS A 116 0.74 11.42 -6.14
C HIS A 116 1.76 12.12 -5.23
N LEU A 117 1.57 13.41 -4.91
CA LEU A 117 2.42 14.12 -3.96
C LEU A 117 2.20 13.66 -2.51
N GLY A 118 1.05 13.05 -2.22
CA GLY A 118 0.77 12.42 -0.92
C GLY A 118 1.75 11.28 -0.56
N LYS A 119 2.53 10.78 -1.53
CA LYS A 119 3.60 9.79 -1.28
C LYS A 119 4.82 10.37 -0.56
N TYR A 120 4.96 11.70 -0.52
CA TYR A 120 6.13 12.38 0.04
C TYR A 120 5.93 12.95 1.46
N VAL A 121 4.72 12.86 2.01
CA VAL A 121 4.42 13.29 3.38
C VAL A 121 4.11 12.05 4.22
N PRO A 122 4.71 11.89 5.41
CA PRO A 122 4.67 10.63 6.15
C PRO A 122 3.28 10.38 6.73
N GLY A 123 2.46 9.67 5.96
CA GLY A 123 1.15 9.16 6.34
C GLY A 123 0.56 8.41 5.16
N LYS A 124 0.63 7.07 5.15
CA LYS A 124 0.24 6.22 3.99
C LYS A 124 -1.20 6.44 3.48
N ALA A 125 -2.05 7.10 4.26
CA ALA A 125 -3.43 7.44 3.90
C ALA A 125 -3.59 8.81 3.19
N LEU A 126 -2.54 9.63 3.13
CA LEU A 126 -2.66 11.01 2.65
C LEU A 126 -2.98 11.07 1.15
N VAL A 127 -2.48 10.12 0.35
CA VAL A 127 -2.85 10.00 -1.09
C VAL A 127 -4.37 9.87 -1.25
N VAL A 128 -5.02 9.07 -0.40
CA VAL A 128 -6.47 8.84 -0.42
C VAL A 128 -7.22 10.09 0.03
N VAL A 129 -6.75 10.76 1.09
CA VAL A 129 -7.34 12.01 1.61
C VAL A 129 -7.18 13.16 0.62
N LEU A 130 -6.04 13.28 -0.06
CA LEU A 130 -5.82 14.32 -1.08
C LEU A 130 -6.71 14.09 -2.29
N ARG A 131 -6.77 12.85 -2.80
CA ARG A 131 -7.62 12.52 -3.95
C ARG A 131 -9.10 12.71 -3.66
N SER A 132 -9.57 12.31 -2.47
CA SER A 132 -10.97 12.50 -2.08
C SER A 132 -11.32 13.97 -1.80
N SER A 133 -10.42 14.73 -1.17
CA SER A 133 -10.65 16.16 -0.87
C SER A 133 -10.56 17.06 -2.10
N LEU A 134 -9.70 16.75 -3.08
CA LEU A 134 -9.53 17.54 -4.31
C LEU A 134 -10.61 17.29 -5.36
N VAL A 135 -11.28 16.15 -5.30
CA VAL A 135 -12.41 15.81 -6.17
C VAL A 135 -13.76 16.09 -5.49
N LYS A 136 -13.78 16.28 -4.16
CA LYS A 136 -14.99 16.60 -3.39
C LYS A 136 -15.72 17.81 -3.99
N GLY A 137 -16.96 17.61 -4.39
CA GLY A 137 -17.84 18.64 -4.92
C GLY A 137 -19.26 18.12 -5.12
N PRO A 138 -20.19 18.92 -5.65
CA PRO A 138 -21.59 18.51 -5.85
C PRO A 138 -21.78 17.28 -6.74
N ARG A 139 -20.74 16.91 -7.50
CA ARG A 139 -20.75 15.86 -8.52
C ARG A 139 -19.99 14.60 -8.10
N VAL A 140 -19.25 14.66 -6.99
CA VAL A 140 -18.43 13.54 -6.53
C VAL A 140 -18.44 13.38 -5.02
N ASP A 141 -18.84 12.19 -4.59
CA ASP A 141 -18.80 11.76 -3.21
C ASP A 141 -17.35 11.40 -2.79
N PRO A 142 -16.84 11.98 -1.69
CA PRO A 142 -15.46 11.77 -1.24
C PRO A 142 -15.20 10.34 -0.72
N ALA A 143 -16.22 9.63 -0.21
CA ALA A 143 -16.08 8.23 0.21
C ALA A 143 -15.96 7.30 -1.01
N ILE A 144 -16.72 7.57 -2.07
CA ILE A 144 -16.61 6.85 -3.36
C ILE A 144 -15.26 7.13 -4.01
N ALA A 145 -14.77 8.37 -3.96
CA ALA A 145 -13.43 8.72 -4.42
C ALA A 145 -12.34 7.97 -3.62
N ALA A 146 -12.49 7.82 -2.30
CA ALA A 146 -11.56 7.03 -1.49
C ALA A 146 -11.59 5.54 -1.86
N ALA A 147 -12.78 4.94 -2.00
CA ALA A 147 -12.96 3.55 -2.41
C ALA A 147 -12.35 3.25 -3.79
N SER A 148 -12.44 4.20 -4.72
CA SER A 148 -11.87 4.07 -6.07
C SER A 148 -10.34 3.89 -6.06
N VAL A 149 -9.63 4.47 -5.09
CA VAL A 149 -8.16 4.34 -4.97
C VAL A 149 -7.78 2.93 -4.52
N PHE A 150 -8.57 2.32 -3.64
CA PHE A 150 -8.39 0.91 -3.27
C PHE A 150 -8.69 0.00 -4.45
N LEU A 151 -9.76 0.29 -5.20
CA LEU A 151 -10.10 -0.47 -6.40
C LEU A 151 -9.01 -0.38 -7.48
N GLU A 152 -8.43 0.81 -7.68
CA GLU A 152 -7.26 1.00 -8.54
C GLU A 152 -6.08 0.13 -8.08
N THR A 153 -5.77 0.14 -6.77
CA THR A 153 -4.68 -0.66 -6.18
C THR A 153 -4.92 -2.16 -6.35
N PHE A 154 -6.12 -2.65 -6.04
CA PHE A 154 -6.47 -4.06 -6.21
C PHE A 154 -6.44 -4.48 -7.67
N THR A 155 -6.84 -3.61 -8.60
CA THR A 155 -6.79 -3.92 -10.03
C THR A 155 -5.35 -4.06 -10.51
N MET A 156 -4.45 -3.16 -10.10
CA MET A 156 -3.02 -3.30 -10.41
C MET A 156 -2.42 -4.59 -9.84
N MET A 157 -2.78 -4.96 -8.62
CA MET A 157 -2.34 -6.23 -8.01
C MET A 157 -2.89 -7.45 -8.73
N ALA A 158 -4.17 -7.41 -9.15
CA ALA A 158 -4.83 -8.51 -9.86
C ALA A 158 -4.24 -8.73 -11.26
N VAL A 159 -3.98 -7.65 -12.01
CA VAL A 159 -3.31 -7.72 -13.32
C VAL A 159 -1.90 -8.29 -13.16
N GLY A 160 -1.16 -7.88 -12.14
CA GLY A 160 0.18 -8.42 -11.86
C GLY A 160 0.20 -9.89 -11.43
N ALA A 161 -0.88 -10.41 -10.86
CA ALA A 161 -1.00 -11.83 -10.47
C ALA A 161 -1.47 -12.74 -11.62
N GLY A 162 -2.06 -12.16 -12.67
CA GLY A 162 -2.53 -12.89 -13.85
C GLY A 162 -1.51 -13.02 -14.98
N LEU A 163 -0.35 -12.37 -14.86
CA LEU A 163 0.82 -12.50 -15.74
C LEU A 163 1.86 -13.42 -15.10
#